data_AF-A0A2M7X029-F1
#
_entry.id   AF-A0A2M7X029-F1
#
_cell.length_a   1.000
_cell.length_b   1.000
_cell.length_c   1.000
_cell.angle_alpha   90.00
_cell.angle_beta   90.00
_cell.angle_gamma   90.00
#
_symmetry.space_group_name_H-M   'P 1'
#
loop_
_entity.id
_entity.type
_entity.pdbx_description
1 polymer ?
#
loop_
_entity_poly.entity_id
_entity_poly.type
_entity_poly.pdbx_seq_one_letter_code
_entity_poly.pdbx_strand_id
1 'polypeptide(L)' 'LSEPRGYFHDYGKAARDGRKVGHATIMAEQPAQLADALGRVAAKLDRQHQIAPLLAML' A
#
# COMPACT_ATOMS: atom_id res chain seq x y z
N LEU A 1 -4.22 0.04 9.37
CA LEU A 1 -3.60 -1.18 8.81
C LEU A 1 -2.39 -1.55 9.66
N SER A 2 -2.08 -2.83 9.76
CA SER A 2 -0.78 -3.31 10.23
C SER A 2 -0.28 -4.33 9.22
N GLU A 3 0.78 -3.98 8.51
CA GLU A 3 1.44 -4.84 7.53
C GLU A 3 2.95 -4.83 7.86
N PRO A 4 3.59 -6.01 8.01
CA PRO A 4 5.04 -6.07 8.11
C PRO A 4 5.68 -5.31 6.94
N ARG A 5 6.71 -4.50 7.23
CA ARG A 5 7.38 -3.63 6.24
C ARG A 5 6.60 -2.40 5.77
N GLY A 6 5.38 -2.20 6.26
CA GLY A 6 4.58 -1.02 5.97
C GLY A 6 4.79 0.09 7.00
N TYR A 7 5.22 1.25 6.53
CA TYR A 7 5.34 2.47 7.32
C TYR A 7 4.18 3.40 6.97
N PHE A 8 3.14 3.37 7.80
CA PHE A 8 1.91 4.13 7.58
C PHE A 8 1.99 5.50 8.24
N HIS A 9 1.65 6.54 7.49
CA HIS A 9 1.61 7.91 7.97
C HIS A 9 0.21 8.49 7.77
N ASP A 10 -0.49 8.68 8.88
CA ASP A 10 -1.78 9.39 8.94
C ASP A 10 -1.52 10.90 9.06
N TYR A 11 -2.20 11.71 8.25
CA TYR A 11 -2.08 13.16 8.29
C TYR A 11 -2.96 13.83 9.34
N GLY A 12 -3.79 13.08 10.08
CA GLY A 12 -4.75 13.61 11.04
C GLY A 12 -5.88 14.42 10.39
N LYS A 13 -6.14 14.19 9.10
CA LYS A 13 -7.13 14.93 8.31
C LYS A 13 -8.45 14.16 8.25
N ALA A 14 -9.56 14.84 8.51
CA ALA A 14 -10.89 14.28 8.25
C ALA A 14 -11.06 13.91 6.76
N ALA A 15 -11.60 12.72 6.52
CA ALA A 15 -11.84 12.18 5.18
C ALA A 15 -12.96 12.91 4.44
N ARG A 16 -12.75 13.09 3.13
CA ARG A 16 -13.74 13.58 2.16
C ARG A 16 -13.31 13.13 0.76
N ASP A 17 -14.23 13.16 -0.19
CA ASP A 17 -13.95 12.76 -1.56
C ASP A 17 -12.76 13.51 -2.15
N GLY A 18 -11.85 12.74 -2.74
CA GLY A 18 -10.60 13.20 -3.35
C GLY A 18 -9.51 13.68 -2.37
N ARG A 19 -9.75 13.75 -1.06
CA ARG A 19 -8.74 14.22 -0.11
C ARG A 19 -7.80 13.09 0.30
N LYS A 20 -6.50 13.31 0.08
CA LYS A 20 -5.44 12.47 0.65
C LYS A 20 -5.37 12.69 2.17
N VAL A 21 -5.60 11.61 2.92
CA VAL A 21 -5.57 11.59 4.40
C VAL A 21 -4.32 10.92 4.97
N GLY A 22 -3.48 10.31 4.13
CA GLY A 22 -2.24 9.70 4.56
C GLY A 22 -1.48 9.10 3.38
N HIS A 23 -0.43 8.35 3.71
CA HIS A 23 0.25 7.45 2.78
C HIS A 23 0.89 6.28 3.54
N ALA A 24 1.41 5.33 2.79
CA ALA A 24 2.29 4.31 3.33
C ALA A 24 3.51 4.15 2.42
N THR A 25 4.67 3.93 3.03
CA THR A 25 5.86 3.45 2.34
C THR A 25 6.02 1.97 2.65
N ILE A 26 6.13 1.12 1.63
CA ILE A 26 6.38 -0.31 1.79
C ILE A 26 7.81 -0.58 1.31
N MET A 27 8.63 -1.22 2.15
CA MET A 27 10.05 -1.44 1.85
C MET A 27 10.48 -2.89 2.12
N ALA A 28 11.07 -3.53 1.12
CA ALA A 28 11.64 -4.87 1.25
C ALA A 28 12.98 -4.96 0.52
N GLU A 29 13.80 -5.92 0.92
CA GLU A 29 15.13 -6.14 0.33
C GLU A 29 15.05 -6.89 -1.00
N GLN A 30 13.98 -7.66 -1.21
CA GLN A 30 13.77 -8.47 -2.41
C GLN A 30 12.46 -8.10 -3.12
N PRO A 31 12.42 -8.06 -4.46
CA PRO A 31 11.21 -7.73 -5.22
C PRO A 31 10.01 -8.62 -4.88
N ALA A 32 10.22 -9.93 -4.71
CA ALA A 32 9.16 -10.87 -4.32
C ALA A 32 8.51 -10.52 -2.96
N GLN A 33 9.33 -10.10 -1.98
CA GLN A 33 8.82 -9.68 -0.66
C GLN A 33 8.02 -8.39 -0.75
N LEU A 34 8.43 -7.47 -1.64
CA LEU A 34 7.70 -6.23 -1.90
C LEU A 34 6.36 -6.53 -2.58
N ALA A 35 6.35 -7.39 -3.60
CA ALA A 35 5.15 -7.83 -4.30
C ALA A 35 4.13 -8.46 -3.34
N ASP A 36 4.58 -9.36 -2.46
CA ASP A 36 3.75 -10.00 -1.45
C ASP A 36 3.13 -8.99 -0.47
N ALA A 37 3.92 -8.06 0.06
CA ALA A 37 3.45 -7.04 0.98
C ALA A 37 2.45 -6.09 0.30
N LEU A 38 2.75 -5.64 -0.92
CA LEU A 38 1.86 -4.81 -1.73
C LEU A 38 0.54 -5.53 -2.05
N GLY A 39 0.59 -6.83 -2.38
CA GLY A 39 -0.59 -7.65 -2.63
C GLY A 39 -1.51 -7.73 -1.42
N ARG A 40 -0.96 -7.99 -0.21
CA ARG A 40 -1.75 -8.03 1.03
C ARG A 40 -2.35 -6.69 1.40
N VAL A 41 -1.61 -5.59 1.24
CA VAL A 41 -2.12 -4.22 1.50
C VAL A 41 -3.24 -3.88 0.51
N ALA A 42 -3.03 -4.16 -0.78
CA ALA A 42 -4.02 -3.89 -1.81
C ALA A 42 -5.32 -4.69 -1.58
N ALA A 43 -5.22 -5.96 -1.19
CA ALA A 43 -6.39 -6.78 -0.86
C ALA A 43 -7.15 -6.25 0.38
N LYS A 44 -6.44 -5.87 1.45
CA LYS A 44 -7.06 -5.28 2.66
C LYS A 44 -7.76 -3.95 2.40
N LEU A 45 -7.32 -3.20 1.38
CA LEU A 45 -7.89 -1.90 1.01
C LEU A 45 -8.90 -1.96 -0.14
N ASP A 46 -9.10 -3.12 -0.74
CA ASP A 46 -9.88 -3.28 -1.97
C ASP A 46 -9.37 -2.37 -3.12
N ARG A 47 -8.07 -2.47 -3.38
CA ARG A 47 -7.31 -1.64 -4.34
C ARG A 47 -6.39 -2.45 -5.26
N GLN A 48 -6.64 -3.75 -5.41
CA GLN A 48 -5.83 -4.69 -6.20
C GLN A 48 -5.59 -4.17 -7.63
N HIS A 49 -6.62 -3.61 -8.28
CA HIS A 49 -6.52 -3.07 -9.64
C HIS A 49 -5.47 -1.96 -9.78
N GLN A 50 -5.26 -1.14 -8.75
CA GLN A 50 -4.29 -0.03 -8.79
C GLN A 50 -2.84 -0.53 -8.72
N ILE A 51 -2.62 -1.72 -8.17
CA ILE A 51 -1.28 -2.27 -7.91
C ILE A 51 -0.91 -3.35 -8.93
N ALA A 52 -1.89 -3.97 -9.60
CA ALA A 52 -1.65 -5.03 -10.58
C ALA A 52 -0.61 -4.69 -11.67
N PRO A 53 -0.59 -3.47 -12.28
CA PRO A 53 0.44 -3.14 -13.27
C PRO A 53 1.86 -3.12 -12.69
N LEU A 54 2.01 -2.67 -11.43
CA LEU A 54 3.30 -2.67 -10.75
C LEU A 54 3.77 -4.10 -10.44
N LEU A 55 2.86 -4.97 -9.98
CA LEU A 55 3.20 -6.37 -9.68
C LEU A 55 3.64 -7.15 -10.91
N ALA A 56 3.14 -6.79 -12.10
CA ALA A 56 3.57 -7.41 -13.35
C ALA A 56 4.99 -6.99 -13.80
N MET A 57 5.58 -5.99 -13.16
CA MET A 57 6.90 -5.42 -13.49
C MET A 57 7.98 -5.69 -12.42
N LEU A 58 7.59 -6.19 -11.24
CA LEU A 58 8.49 -6.54 -10.12
C LEU A 58 9.10 -7.93 -10.32
#